data_AF-A0A0C2D1H5-F1
#
_entry.id   AF-A0A0C2D1H5-F1
#
_cell.length_a   1.000
_cell.length_b   1.000
_cell.length_c   1.000
_cell.angle_alpha   90.00
_cell.angle_beta   90.00
_cell.angle_gamma   90.00
#
_symmetry.space_group_name_H-M   'P 1'
#
loop_
_entity.id
_entity.type
_entity.pdbx_description
1 polymer ?
#
loop_
_entity_poly.entity_id
_entity_poly.type
_entity_poly.pdbx_seq_one_letter_code
_entity_poly.pdbx_strand_id
1 'polypeptide(L)'
;MLLLLVVLLVIPPAVKPVTVAEFLARPKSKDAAKLDGPAFVDYINQQQSFFKAEYSPDAEEFVRRRIMDAKFLVDPERKEPVDLLASSGLKLDLPERFDAREKWPECNSIKYIRDQSACGMCNIRQR
;
A
#
# COMPACT_ATOMS: atom_id res chain seq x y z
N MET A 1 14.12 35.43 45.52
CA MET A 1 14.16 34.89 44.15
C MET A 1 14.64 33.46 44.21
N LEU A 2 13.73 32.50 44.29
CA LEU A 2 14.04 31.07 44.27
C LEU A 2 13.14 30.45 43.19
N LEU A 3 13.72 30.20 42.01
CA LEU A 3 13.02 29.63 40.86
C LEU A 3 12.93 28.11 41.01
N LEU A 4 11.74 27.61 41.32
CA LEU A 4 11.40 26.18 41.22
C LEU A 4 11.08 25.85 39.75
N LEU A 5 12.05 25.25 39.05
CA LEU A 5 11.84 24.67 37.72
C LEU A 5 11.28 23.24 37.88
N VAL A 6 9.97 23.09 37.70
CA VAL A 6 9.33 21.77 37.57
C VAL A 6 9.51 21.30 36.13
N VAL A 7 10.45 20.37 35.90
CA VAL A 7 10.62 19.69 34.61
C VAL A 7 9.57 18.59 34.52
N LEU A 8 8.48 18.85 33.78
CA LEU A 8 7.53 17.83 33.37
C LEU A 8 8.16 16.99 32.26
N LEU A 9 8.68 15.81 32.62
CA LEU A 9 8.99 14.73 31.69
C LEU A 9 7.67 14.22 31.10
N VAL A 10 7.27 14.77 29.95
CA VAL A 10 6.19 14.21 29.14
C VAL A 10 6.72 12.91 28.52
N ILE A 11 6.45 11.79 29.17
CA ILE A 11 6.67 10.47 28.57
C ILE A 11 5.60 10.33 27.48
N PRO A 12 5.97 10.28 26.18
CA PRO A 12 4.98 9.99 25.15
C PRO A 12 4.40 8.60 25.44
N PRO A 13 3.07 8.42 25.43
CA PRO A 13 2.48 7.10 25.61
C PRO A 13 3.05 6.17 24.53
N ALA A 14 3.60 5.04 24.95
CA ALA A 14 4.03 3.99 24.03
C ALA A 14 2.77 3.42 23.35
N VAL A 15 2.41 3.99 22.20
CA VAL A 15 1.32 3.48 21.37
C VAL A 15 1.80 2.15 20.79
N LYS A 16 1.32 1.04 21.35
CA LYS A 16 1.57 -0.28 20.79
C LYS A 16 1.05 -0.30 19.35
N PRO A 17 1.82 -0.76 18.36
CA PRO A 17 1.34 -0.87 17.00
C PRO A 17 0.18 -1.88 16.97
N VAL A 18 -0.94 -1.46 16.38
CA VAL A 18 -2.13 -2.29 16.20
C VAL A 18 -1.75 -3.47 15.31
N THR A 19 -2.13 -4.69 15.66
CA THR A 19 -1.89 -5.85 14.78
C THR A 19 -2.84 -5.84 13.58
N VAL A 20 -2.47 -6.51 12.49
CA VAL A 20 -3.34 -6.61 11.29
C VAL A 20 -4.69 -7.24 11.65
N ALA A 21 -4.70 -8.27 12.49
CA ALA A 21 -5.93 -8.94 12.92
C ALA A 21 -6.85 -8.02 13.74
N GLU A 22 -6.29 -7.27 14.70
CA GLU A 22 -7.04 -6.30 15.48
C GLU A 22 -7.60 -5.16 14.62
N PHE A 23 -6.84 -4.71 13.62
CA PHE A 23 -7.30 -3.69 12.69
C PHE A 23 -8.47 -4.18 11.83
N LEU A 24 -8.39 -5.40 11.28
CA LEU A 24 -9.44 -6.00 10.46
C LEU A 24 -10.74 -6.27 11.23
N ALA A 25 -10.65 -6.50 12.54
CA ALA A 25 -11.81 -6.72 13.40
C ALA A 25 -12.61 -5.43 13.73
N ARG A 26 -12.07 -4.25 13.41
CA ARG A 26 -12.75 -2.98 13.74
C ARG A 26 -14.01 -2.77 12.88
N PRO A 27 -15.06 -2.17 13.47
CA PRO A 27 -16.26 -1.85 12.71
C PRO A 27 -15.95 -0.82 11.62
N LYS A 28 -16.43 -1.09 10.40
CA LYS A 28 -16.32 -0.13 9.30
C LYS A 28 -17.25 1.05 9.55
N SER A 29 -16.69 2.25 9.70
CA SER A 29 -17.49 3.47 9.80
C SER A 29 -18.23 3.73 8.49
N LYS A 30 -19.55 3.92 8.55
CA LYS A 30 -20.37 4.32 7.39
C LYS A 30 -20.10 5.76 6.97
N ASP A 31 -19.64 6.60 7.89
CA ASP A 31 -19.40 8.02 7.63
C ASP A 31 -18.07 8.28 6.92
N ALA A 32 -17.12 7.33 7.01
CA ALA A 32 -15.86 7.40 6.27
C ALA A 32 -16.05 7.46 4.75
N ALA A 33 -17.13 6.87 4.22
CA ALA A 33 -17.44 6.89 2.79
C ALA A 33 -17.84 8.29 2.27
N LYS A 34 -18.11 9.24 3.17
CA LYS A 34 -18.47 10.63 2.83
C LYS A 34 -17.28 11.60 2.91
N LEU A 35 -16.13 11.14 3.43
CA LEU A 35 -14.94 11.97 3.58
C LEU A 35 -14.16 12.02 2.26
N ASP A 36 -13.57 13.16 1.98
CA ASP A 36 -12.67 13.39 0.85
C ASP A 36 -11.44 14.21 1.27
N GLY A 37 -10.51 14.35 0.32
CA GLY A 37 -9.37 15.24 0.45
C GLY A 37 -8.56 15.05 1.76
N PRO A 38 -8.14 16.16 2.41
CA PRO A 38 -7.39 16.11 3.66
C PRO A 38 -8.12 15.40 4.80
N ALA A 39 -9.44 15.57 4.93
CA ALA A 39 -10.22 14.95 6.00
C ALA A 39 -10.22 13.43 5.91
N PHE A 40 -10.24 12.89 4.68
CA PHE A 40 -10.12 11.45 4.46
C PHE A 40 -8.71 10.93 4.79
N VAL A 41 -7.68 11.68 4.44
CA VAL A 41 -6.28 11.34 4.77
C VAL A 41 -6.05 11.32 6.29
N ASP A 42 -6.57 12.31 7.01
CA ASP A 42 -6.49 12.36 8.47
C ASP A 42 -7.18 11.16 9.10
N TYR A 43 -8.37 10.81 8.60
CA TYR A 43 -9.08 9.61 9.02
C TYR A 43 -8.24 8.34 8.81
N ILE A 44 -7.64 8.15 7.62
CA ILE A 44 -6.79 6.98 7.35
C ILE A 44 -5.62 6.90 8.33
N ASN A 45 -4.92 8.01 8.57
CA ASN A 45 -3.76 8.07 9.45
C ASN A 45 -4.13 7.89 10.95
N GLN A 46 -5.37 8.18 11.33
CA GLN A 46 -5.88 7.89 12.68
C GLN A 46 -6.24 6.41 12.86
N GLN A 47 -6.75 5.76 11.81
CA GLN A 47 -7.20 4.38 11.90
C GLN A 47 -6.05 3.37 11.92
N GLN A 48 -4.94 3.67 11.24
CA GLN A 48 -3.82 2.74 11.10
C GLN A 48 -2.45 3.46 11.14
N SER A 49 -1.40 2.71 11.46
CA SER A 49 -0.01 3.20 11.53
C SER A 49 0.96 2.42 10.61
N PHE A 50 0.45 1.51 9.78
CA PHE A 50 1.23 0.67 8.86
C PHE A 50 1.81 1.45 7.69
N PHE A 51 1.11 2.49 7.24
CA PHE A 51 1.56 3.40 6.19
C PHE A 51 1.08 4.82 6.49
N LYS A 52 1.74 5.81 5.88
CA LYS A 52 1.35 7.22 5.99
C LYS A 52 0.66 7.64 4.70
N ALA A 53 -0.57 8.14 4.82
CA ALA A 53 -1.29 8.78 3.72
C ALA A 53 -0.98 10.29 3.68
N GLU A 54 -0.93 10.85 2.47
CA GLU A 54 -0.71 12.26 2.21
C GLU A 54 -1.67 12.72 1.09
N TYR A 55 -2.25 13.90 1.25
CA TYR A 55 -3.12 14.50 0.24
C TYR A 55 -2.33 15.44 -0.66
N SER A 56 -2.52 15.31 -1.98
CA SER A 56 -2.01 16.25 -2.96
C SER A 56 -3.04 16.44 -4.07
N PRO A 57 -3.46 17.69 -4.38
CA PRO A 57 -4.43 17.95 -5.44
C PRO A 57 -3.87 17.57 -6.83
N ASP A 58 -2.57 17.80 -7.05
CA ASP A 58 -1.89 17.41 -8.28
C ASP A 58 -1.87 15.89 -8.43
N ALA A 59 -1.62 15.16 -7.34
CA ALA A 59 -1.64 13.70 -7.35
C ALA A 59 -3.06 13.16 -7.61
N GLU A 60 -4.08 13.79 -7.01
CA GLU A 60 -5.49 13.44 -7.25
C GLU A 60 -5.86 13.62 -8.73
N GLU A 61 -5.56 14.77 -9.33
CA GLU A 61 -5.81 15.03 -10.74
C GLU A 61 -4.98 14.11 -11.66
N PHE A 62 -3.74 13.82 -11.27
CA PHE A 62 -2.83 12.95 -12.01
C PHE A 62 -3.37 11.52 -12.06
N VAL A 63 -3.76 10.96 -10.92
CA VAL A 63 -4.23 9.57 -10.79
C VAL A 63 -5.62 9.41 -11.42
N ARG A 64 -6.53 10.36 -11.20
CA ARG A 64 -7.91 10.30 -11.74
C ARG A 64 -7.94 10.15 -13.27
N ARG A 65 -6.98 10.75 -13.98
CA ARG A 65 -6.89 10.67 -15.46
C ARG A 65 -6.20 9.40 -15.97
N ARG A 66 -5.50 8.66 -15.10
CA ARG A 66 -4.59 7.56 -15.51
C ARG A 66 -5.00 6.20 -14.99
N ILE A 67 -5.78 6.14 -13.92
CA ILE A 67 -6.17 4.87 -13.29
C ILE A 67 -7.15 4.10 -14.18
N MET A 68 -7.02 2.77 -14.18
CA MET A 68 -7.92 1.88 -14.90
C MET A 68 -9.31 1.88 -14.25
N ASP A 69 -10.35 1.85 -15.07
CA ASP A 69 -11.74 1.73 -14.62
C ASP A 69 -11.96 0.37 -13.93
N ALA A 70 -12.67 0.38 -12.79
CA ALA A 70 -12.95 -0.80 -11.98
C ALA A 70 -13.62 -1.95 -12.76
N LYS A 71 -14.34 -1.65 -13.86
CA LYS A 71 -14.95 -2.66 -14.72
C LYS A 71 -13.94 -3.65 -15.35
N PHE A 72 -12.67 -3.26 -15.44
CA PHE A 72 -11.60 -4.10 -16.00
C PHE A 72 -10.85 -4.93 -14.95
N LEU A 73 -11.24 -4.86 -13.66
CA LEU A 73 -10.59 -5.64 -12.59
C LEU A 73 -10.89 -7.14 -12.67
N VAL A 74 -12.00 -7.52 -13.28
CA VAL A 74 -12.44 -8.91 -13.41
C VAL A 74 -12.39 -9.29 -14.88
N ASP A 75 -11.50 -10.23 -15.19
CA ASP A 75 -11.52 -10.92 -16.48
C ASP A 75 -12.29 -12.25 -16.28
N PRO A 76 -13.52 -12.36 -16.81
CA PRO A 76 -14.34 -13.55 -16.63
C PRO A 76 -13.77 -14.78 -17.34
N GLU A 77 -12.87 -14.61 -18.30
CA GLU A 77 -12.23 -15.69 -19.05
C GLU A 77 -10.84 -16.06 -18.51
N ARG A 78 -10.38 -15.36 -17.46
CA ARG A 78 -9.07 -15.61 -16.85
C ARG A 78 -9.00 -17.05 -16.33
N LYS A 79 -8.17 -17.85 -16.98
CA LYS A 79 -7.74 -19.15 -16.48
C LYS A 79 -6.51 -18.95 -15.63
N GLU A 80 -6.62 -19.23 -14.34
CA GLU A 80 -5.42 -19.23 -13.49
C GLU A 80 -4.44 -20.28 -14.02
N PRO A 81 -3.16 -19.93 -14.20
CA PRO A 81 -2.16 -20.90 -14.60
C PRO A 81 -2.07 -22.00 -13.54
N VAL A 82 -1.93 -23.25 -13.99
CA VAL A 82 -1.73 -24.37 -13.09
C VAL A 82 -0.41 -24.17 -12.34
N ASP A 83 -0.47 -24.13 -11.02
CA ASP A 83 0.72 -24.06 -10.18
C ASP A 83 1.43 -25.42 -10.18
N LEU A 84 2.36 -25.57 -11.13
CA LEU A 84 3.18 -26.77 -11.30
C LEU A 84 4.12 -26.99 -10.10
N LEU A 85 4.48 -25.94 -9.37
CA LEU A 85 5.37 -26.02 -8.22
C LEU A 85 4.63 -26.53 -6.98
N ALA A 86 3.44 -26.01 -6.69
CA ALA A 86 2.60 -26.51 -5.60
C ALA A 86 2.20 -27.99 -5.79
N SER A 87 2.03 -28.43 -7.03
CA SER A 87 1.69 -29.82 -7.37
C SER A 87 2.89 -30.79 -7.40
N SER A 88 4.12 -30.28 -7.42
CA SER A 88 5.34 -31.09 -7.51
C SER A 88 5.87 -31.62 -6.17
N GLY A 89 5.34 -31.16 -5.04
CA GLY A 89 5.78 -31.58 -3.70
C GLY A 89 7.21 -31.12 -3.33
N LEU A 90 7.81 -30.22 -4.12
CA LEU A 90 9.13 -29.65 -3.88
C LEU A 90 9.09 -28.73 -2.65
N LYS A 91 9.86 -29.10 -1.61
CA LYS A 91 10.16 -28.19 -0.50
C LYS A 91 11.31 -27.28 -0.91
N LEU A 92 10.99 -26.03 -1.18
CA LEU A 92 11.95 -24.97 -1.45
C LEU A 92 12.13 -24.13 -0.18
N ASP A 93 13.37 -23.98 0.25
CA ASP A 93 13.72 -23.06 1.33
C ASP A 93 13.73 -21.63 0.77
N LEU A 94 12.65 -20.89 1.02
CA LEU A 94 12.52 -19.50 0.59
C LEU A 94 13.23 -18.56 1.56
N PRO A 95 13.90 -17.50 1.06
CA PRO A 95 14.53 -16.50 1.91
C PRO A 95 13.47 -15.66 2.64
N GLU A 96 13.82 -15.16 3.82
CA GLU A 96 12.95 -14.25 4.59
C GLU A 96 12.68 -12.93 3.87
N ARG A 97 13.67 -12.41 3.11
CA ARG A 97 13.56 -11.21 2.28
C ARG A 97 14.09 -11.49 0.88
N PHE A 98 13.35 -11.05 -0.13
CA PHE A 98 13.76 -11.15 -1.53
C PHE A 98 13.50 -9.83 -2.26
N ASP A 99 14.51 -9.36 -3.01
CA ASP A 99 14.39 -8.23 -3.93
C ASP A 99 15.01 -8.62 -5.28
N ALA A 100 14.19 -8.61 -6.34
CA ALA A 100 14.64 -8.96 -7.68
C ALA A 100 15.74 -8.03 -8.20
N ARG A 101 15.76 -6.76 -7.76
CA ARG A 101 16.77 -5.77 -8.17
C ARG A 101 18.14 -6.05 -7.58
N GLU A 102 18.18 -6.68 -6.40
CA GLU A 102 19.41 -7.13 -5.73
C GLU A 102 19.89 -8.46 -6.33
N LYS A 103 18.95 -9.36 -6.68
CA LYS A 103 19.27 -10.69 -7.21
C LYS A 103 19.80 -10.68 -8.65
N TRP A 104 19.27 -9.79 -9.50
CA TRP A 104 19.69 -9.64 -10.91
C TRP A 104 20.06 -8.19 -11.20
N PRO A 105 21.18 -7.71 -10.61
CA PRO A 105 21.58 -6.31 -10.71
C PRO A 105 21.87 -5.86 -12.15
N GLU A 106 22.28 -6.78 -13.03
CA GLU A 106 22.55 -6.58 -14.46
C GLU A 106 21.29 -6.33 -15.30
N CYS A 107 20.12 -6.77 -14.80
CA CYS A 107 18.84 -6.61 -15.47
C CYS A 107 18.24 -5.22 -15.19
N ASN A 108 18.71 -4.20 -15.93
CA ASN A 108 18.28 -2.80 -15.76
C ASN A 108 16.76 -2.62 -15.91
N SER A 109 16.10 -3.46 -16.70
CA SER A 109 14.64 -3.41 -16.90
C SER A 109 13.83 -3.61 -15.62
N ILE A 110 14.37 -4.33 -14.62
CA ILE A 110 13.68 -4.59 -13.34
C ILE A 110 13.60 -3.32 -12.47
N LYS A 111 14.56 -2.41 -12.63
CA LYS A 111 14.62 -1.14 -11.88
C LYS A 111 13.79 -0.04 -12.54
N TYR A 112 13.35 -0.24 -13.78
CA TYR A 112 12.73 0.80 -14.60
C TYR A 112 11.21 0.91 -14.34
N ILE A 113 10.79 2.08 -13.85
CA ILE A 113 9.38 2.40 -13.64
C ILE A 113 8.79 2.99 -14.92
N ARG A 114 7.78 2.33 -15.49
CA ARG A 114 7.12 2.74 -16.74
C ARG A 114 5.94 3.68 -16.47
N ASP A 115 5.69 4.60 -17.40
CA ASP A 115 4.50 5.46 -17.41
C ASP A 115 3.43 4.88 -18.35
N GLN A 116 2.24 4.58 -17.83
CA GLN A 116 1.10 4.09 -18.60
C GLN A 116 0.34 5.20 -19.36
N SER A 117 0.74 6.47 -19.18
CA SER A 117 0.06 7.65 -19.70
C SER A 117 -1.43 7.69 -19.30
N ALA A 118 -2.23 8.57 -19.89
CA ALA A 118 -3.67 8.67 -19.65
C ALA A 118 -4.49 7.64 -20.47
N CYS A 119 -3.98 6.41 -20.63
CA CYS A 119 -4.60 5.40 -21.49
C CYS A 119 -5.18 4.19 -20.73
N GLY A 120 -4.84 4.02 -19.44
CA GLY A 120 -5.36 2.90 -18.65
C GLY A 120 -4.89 1.52 -19.13
N MET A 121 -3.73 1.44 -19.81
CA MET A 121 -3.20 0.23 -20.47
C MET A 121 -2.38 -0.68 -19.53
N CYS A 122 -2.55 -0.61 -18.20
CA CYS A 122 -1.69 -1.34 -17.27
C CYS A 122 -1.81 -2.88 -17.39
N ASN A 123 -2.86 -3.38 -18.04
CA ASN A 123 -3.09 -4.80 -18.32
C ASN A 123 -2.49 -5.27 -19.66
N ILE A 124 -1.86 -4.39 -20.44
CA ILE A 124 -1.32 -4.77 -21.76
C ILE A 124 0.09 -5.33 -21.62
N ARG A 125 0.28 -6.53 -22.18
CA ARG A 125 1.59 -7.17 -22.30
C ARG A 125 2.40 -6.44 -23.37
N GLN A 126 3.32 -5.56 -22.94
CA GLN A 126 4.28 -4.96 -23.86
C GLN A 126 5.18 -6.07 -24.41
N ARG A 127 5.09 -6.31 -25.72
CA ARG A 127 5.92 -7.31 -26.43
C ARG A 127 7.38 -6.88 -26.45
#